data_AF-A0A3L7SA06-F1
#
_entry.id   AF-A0A3L7SA06-F1
#
_cell.length_a   1.000
_cell.length_b   1.000
_cell.length_c   1.000
_cell.angle_alpha   90.00
_cell.angle_beta   90.00
_cell.angle_gamma   90.00
#
_symmetry.space_group_name_H-M   'P 1'
#
loop_
_entity.id
_entity.type
_entity.pdbx_description
1 polymer ?
#
loop_
_entity_poly.entity_id
_entity_poly.type
_entity_poly.pdbx_seq_one_letter_code
_entity_poly.pdbx_strand_id
1 'polypeptide(L)'
;MAGSLNCSRSRAESAGCGLPRPPRPQGLLMTPQHTHRDGHLHDLRGIGRSDFDAACDALTRHVAGHYGVVVDVADVPAPFKGDLDGSRIVVGRGNDAEERLFLVAHLFGHTVQWNTCDRSRRLGMTMPVNPSAAMLDALAAYEREACRYSQTALHESGVTAFDQWLADYSACDLAFLRHLYLTGKRRDFRAFWSDGQPLIEPLAIPPFSLHRWRRRTQAIVL
;
A
#
# COMPACT_ATOMS: atom_id res chain seq x y z
N MET A 1 41.77 50.14 -33.75
CA MET A 1 43.17 50.26 -33.29
C MET A 1 43.19 50.10 -31.78
N ALA A 2 44.31 49.57 -31.29
CA ALA A 2 44.54 48.94 -30.00
C ALA A 2 44.24 49.76 -28.73
N GLY A 3 44.10 49.05 -27.61
CA GLY A 3 44.26 49.64 -26.27
C GLY A 3 43.69 48.81 -25.12
N SER A 4 44.31 47.66 -24.81
CA SER A 4 44.16 46.99 -23.49
C SER A 4 44.64 47.89 -22.36
N LEU A 5 44.03 47.80 -21.17
CA LEU A 5 44.75 47.74 -19.88
C LEU A 5 43.84 47.24 -18.73
N ASN A 6 44.29 46.11 -18.21
CA ASN A 6 44.10 45.42 -16.93
C ASN A 6 43.39 46.06 -15.72
N CYS A 7 42.58 45.20 -15.10
CA CYS A 7 42.71 44.69 -13.73
C CYS A 7 42.43 45.63 -12.54
N SER A 8 41.27 45.42 -11.91
CA SER A 8 41.16 45.43 -10.45
C SER A 8 40.04 44.48 -10.00
N ARG A 9 40.48 43.42 -9.31
CA ARG A 9 39.65 42.45 -8.58
C ARG A 9 38.98 43.19 -7.42
N SER A 10 37.67 43.09 -7.30
CA SER A 10 36.98 43.29 -6.02
C SER A 10 36.32 41.97 -5.63
N ARG A 11 36.84 41.35 -4.57
CA ARG A 11 36.22 40.24 -3.86
C ARG A 11 35.04 40.82 -3.08
N ALA A 12 33.82 40.47 -3.48
CA ALA A 12 32.67 40.57 -2.60
C ALA A 12 32.53 39.23 -1.87
N GLU A 13 32.84 39.26 -0.58
CA GLU A 13 32.53 38.23 0.41
C GLU A 13 31.00 38.11 0.50
N SER A 14 30.43 37.03 -0.03
CA SER A 14 29.04 36.65 0.24
C SER A 14 29.01 35.80 1.51
N ALA A 15 28.54 36.42 2.58
CA ALA A 15 28.28 35.84 3.88
C ALA A 15 27.45 34.55 3.80
N GLY A 16 27.90 33.55 4.55
CA GLY A 16 27.24 32.27 4.69
C GLY A 16 25.90 32.39 5.41
N CYS A 17 24.83 31.98 4.73
CA CYS A 17 23.57 31.62 5.36
C CYS A 17 23.60 30.11 5.63
N GLY A 18 24.28 29.72 6.72
CA GLY A 18 24.36 28.36 7.19
C GLY A 18 23.03 27.93 7.82
N LEU A 19 22.14 27.35 7.04
CA LEU A 19 21.07 26.52 7.57
C LEU A 19 21.62 25.10 7.83
N PRO A 20 21.47 24.53 9.03
CA PRO A 20 21.95 23.18 9.30
C PRO A 20 21.22 22.18 8.41
N ARG A 21 22.00 21.35 7.71
CA ARG A 21 21.48 20.18 6.98
C ARG A 21 20.79 19.26 7.99
N PRO A 22 19.55 18.77 7.72
CA PRO A 22 18.96 17.75 8.56
C PRO A 22 19.84 16.49 8.53
N PRO A 23 19.97 15.78 9.67
CA PRO A 23 20.75 14.55 9.70
C PRO A 23 20.17 13.53 8.72
N ARG A 24 21.05 12.88 7.96
CA ARG A 24 20.70 11.69 7.17
C ARG A 24 20.12 10.64 8.14
N PRO A 25 18.97 10.02 7.85
CA PRO A 25 18.53 8.87 8.63
C PRO A 25 19.63 7.80 8.52
N GLN A 26 20.25 7.51 9.65
CA GLN A 26 21.22 6.44 9.79
C GLN A 26 20.48 5.14 9.46
N GLY A 27 21.07 4.35 8.55
CA GLY A 27 20.55 3.04 8.18
C GLY A 27 20.38 2.19 9.42
N LEU A 28 19.12 1.89 9.76
CA LEU A 28 18.79 0.89 10.76
C LEU A 28 19.14 -0.47 10.14
N LEU A 29 20.38 -0.93 10.34
CA LEU A 29 20.72 -2.33 10.17
C LEU A 29 19.87 -3.10 11.18
N MET A 30 18.75 -3.67 10.73
CA MET A 30 18.04 -4.69 11.47
C MET A 30 18.48 -6.04 10.96
N THR A 31 19.13 -6.79 11.85
CA THR A 31 19.40 -8.22 11.73
C THR A 31 18.12 -9.01 11.43
N PRO A 32 18.17 -10.02 10.55
CA PRO A 32 17.02 -10.89 10.30
C PRO A 32 16.79 -11.77 11.54
N GLN A 33 15.66 -11.58 12.21
CA GLN A 33 15.17 -12.60 13.15
C GLN A 33 14.31 -13.60 12.37
N HIS A 34 14.85 -14.81 12.31
CA HIS A 34 14.28 -16.01 11.73
C HIS A 34 13.02 -16.48 12.46
N THR A 35 12.12 -17.07 11.65
CA THR A 35 11.29 -18.26 11.89
C THR A 35 10.35 -18.29 13.10
N HIS A 36 9.05 -18.26 12.80
CA HIS A 36 8.03 -19.04 13.51
C HIS A 36 6.84 -19.22 12.55
N ARG A 37 6.74 -20.37 11.89
CA ARG A 37 6.04 -21.62 12.29
C ARG A 37 4.59 -21.62 11.83
N ASP A 38 4.30 -22.59 10.98
CA ASP A 38 2.97 -23.13 10.71
C ASP A 38 2.14 -23.18 12.00
N GLY A 39 1.02 -22.48 12.01
CA GLY A 39 0.18 -22.31 13.17
C GLY A 39 -1.25 -21.98 12.75
N HIS A 40 -1.93 -23.01 12.24
CA HIS A 40 -3.38 -23.20 12.22
C HIS A 40 -4.23 -22.04 12.78
N LEU A 41 -4.96 -21.37 11.87
CA LEU A 41 -6.30 -20.87 12.14
C LEU A 41 -7.25 -21.26 10.99
N HIS A 42 -7.21 -22.53 10.59
CA HIS A 42 -8.38 -23.12 9.97
C HIS A 42 -9.37 -23.42 11.10
N ASP A 43 -10.56 -22.83 10.99
CA ASP A 43 -11.84 -23.32 11.54
C ASP A 43 -12.64 -22.31 12.37
N LEU A 44 -13.02 -21.18 11.76
CA LEU A 44 -14.25 -20.47 12.14
C LEU A 44 -15.20 -20.21 10.96
N ARG A 45 -14.83 -20.55 9.70
CA ARG A 45 -15.66 -20.35 8.49
C ARG A 45 -15.57 -21.46 7.44
N GLY A 46 -14.82 -22.53 7.68
CA GLY A 46 -14.60 -23.58 6.68
C GLY A 46 -13.79 -23.16 5.44
N ILE A 47 -13.22 -21.95 5.41
CA ILE A 47 -12.36 -21.46 4.33
C ILE A 47 -10.95 -22.05 4.47
N GLY A 48 -10.57 -22.88 3.52
CA GLY A 48 -9.27 -23.50 3.41
C GLY A 48 -8.27 -22.67 2.58
N ARG A 49 -6.99 -23.06 2.63
CA ARG A 49 -5.95 -22.44 1.80
C ARG A 49 -6.30 -22.48 0.30
N SER A 50 -6.87 -23.60 -0.16
CA SER A 50 -7.30 -23.75 -1.56
C SER A 50 -8.39 -22.76 -1.97
N ASP A 51 -9.25 -22.35 -1.04
CA ASP A 51 -10.32 -21.37 -1.31
C ASP A 51 -9.73 -19.97 -1.50
N PHE A 52 -8.73 -19.61 -0.69
CA PHE A 52 -7.98 -18.37 -0.85
C PHE A 52 -7.22 -18.32 -2.20
N ASP A 53 -6.54 -19.42 -2.55
CA ASP A 53 -5.84 -19.52 -3.84
C ASP A 53 -6.83 -19.40 -5.01
N ALA A 54 -7.97 -20.10 -4.96
CA ALA A 54 -9.00 -20.05 -5.99
C ALA A 54 -9.64 -18.66 -6.12
N ALA A 55 -9.93 -17.99 -5.00
CA ALA A 55 -10.43 -16.63 -4.97
C ALA A 55 -9.42 -15.63 -5.53
N CYS A 56 -8.14 -15.78 -5.19
CA CYS A 56 -7.07 -14.91 -5.68
C CYS A 56 -6.89 -15.05 -7.19
N ASP A 57 -6.96 -16.28 -7.70
CA ASP A 57 -6.92 -16.58 -9.12
C ASP A 57 -8.13 -16.00 -9.88
N ALA A 58 -9.33 -16.13 -9.32
CA ALA A 58 -10.55 -15.57 -9.91
C ALA A 58 -10.48 -14.05 -9.99
N LEU A 59 -10.12 -13.39 -8.88
CA LEU A 59 -9.93 -11.95 -8.81
C LEU A 59 -8.84 -11.48 -9.79
N THR A 60 -7.69 -12.15 -9.81
CA THR A 60 -6.57 -11.80 -10.68
C THR A 60 -6.97 -11.87 -12.16
N ARG A 61 -7.67 -12.93 -12.57
CA ARG A 61 -8.20 -13.05 -13.93
C ARG A 61 -9.22 -11.95 -14.25
N HIS A 62 -10.11 -11.63 -13.31
CA HIS A 62 -11.12 -10.59 -13.49
C HIS A 62 -10.48 -9.21 -13.67
N VAL A 63 -9.57 -8.81 -12.79
CA VAL A 63 -8.95 -7.47 -12.87
C VAL A 63 -8.08 -7.30 -14.11
N ALA A 64 -7.42 -8.37 -14.55
CA ALA A 64 -6.66 -8.37 -15.79
C ALA A 64 -7.58 -8.33 -17.02
N GLY A 65 -8.61 -9.17 -17.06
CA GLY A 65 -9.49 -9.30 -18.23
C GLY A 65 -10.47 -8.14 -18.40
N HIS A 66 -11.00 -7.61 -17.30
CA HIS A 66 -12.03 -6.57 -17.33
C HIS A 66 -11.44 -5.15 -17.24
N TYR A 67 -10.46 -4.95 -16.35
CA TYR A 67 -9.87 -3.63 -16.08
C TYR A 67 -8.49 -3.42 -16.71
N GLY A 68 -7.89 -4.46 -17.31
CA GLY A 68 -6.54 -4.40 -17.89
C GLY A 68 -5.41 -4.29 -16.86
N VAL A 69 -5.70 -4.44 -15.56
CA VAL A 69 -4.70 -4.30 -14.49
C VAL A 69 -3.85 -5.57 -14.44
N VAL A 70 -2.53 -5.40 -14.59
CA VAL A 70 -1.60 -6.54 -14.52
C VAL A 70 -1.27 -6.85 -13.07
N VAL A 71 -1.33 -8.14 -12.68
CA VAL A 71 -0.90 -8.62 -11.36
C VAL A 71 0.31 -9.53 -11.54
N ASP A 72 1.45 -9.14 -10.95
CA ASP A 72 2.69 -9.92 -10.98
C ASP A 72 3.01 -10.49 -9.59
N VAL A 73 3.53 -11.71 -9.54
CA VAL A 73 4.20 -12.25 -8.35
C VAL A 73 5.72 -12.13 -8.52
N ALA A 74 6.36 -11.37 -7.65
CA ALA A 74 7.80 -11.08 -7.74
C ALA A 74 8.48 -11.04 -6.37
N ASP A 75 9.79 -10.89 -6.37
CA ASP A 75 10.55 -10.68 -5.13
C ASP A 75 10.38 -9.22 -4.70
N VAL A 76 9.75 -9.04 -3.55
CA VAL A 76 9.52 -7.74 -2.93
C VAL A 76 10.41 -7.66 -1.69
N PRO A 77 11.29 -6.64 -1.57
CA PRO A 77 12.17 -6.51 -0.41
C PRO A 77 11.38 -6.33 0.88
N ALA A 78 11.81 -7.01 1.94
CA ALA A 78 11.33 -6.68 3.27
C ALA A 78 11.62 -5.20 3.59
N PRO A 79 10.72 -4.51 4.30
CA PRO A 79 9.55 -5.06 4.99
C PRO A 79 8.24 -4.90 4.19
N PHE A 80 8.32 -4.79 2.86
CA PHE A 80 7.17 -4.61 1.99
C PHE A 80 6.59 -5.96 1.56
N LYS A 81 5.27 -6.01 1.36
CA LYS A 81 4.55 -7.21 0.91
C LYS A 81 4.05 -7.11 -0.52
N GLY A 82 3.91 -5.89 -1.05
CA GLY A 82 3.48 -5.63 -2.41
C GLY A 82 3.79 -4.20 -2.86
N ASP A 83 3.37 -3.88 -4.07
CA ASP A 83 3.48 -2.53 -4.64
C ASP A 83 2.42 -2.31 -5.73
N LEU A 84 2.11 -1.06 -6.02
CA LEU A 84 1.30 -0.69 -7.18
C LEU A 84 1.83 0.57 -7.87
N ASP A 85 1.63 0.65 -9.19
CA ASP A 85 1.96 1.86 -9.96
C ASP A 85 0.76 2.53 -10.63
N GLY A 86 -0.44 2.02 -10.39
CA GLY A 86 -1.69 2.48 -10.99
C GLY A 86 -2.06 1.79 -12.31
N SER A 87 -1.14 1.03 -12.91
CA SER A 87 -1.44 0.14 -14.04
C SER A 87 -1.17 -1.33 -13.73
N ARG A 88 -0.38 -1.55 -12.69
CA ARG A 88 0.13 -2.87 -12.31
C ARG A 88 0.23 -2.99 -10.79
N ILE A 89 -0.06 -4.19 -10.32
CA ILE A 89 0.08 -4.65 -8.94
C ILE A 89 1.21 -5.68 -8.89
N VAL A 90 2.04 -5.61 -7.86
CA VAL A 90 3.07 -6.59 -7.53
C VAL A 90 2.78 -7.15 -6.15
N VAL A 91 2.77 -8.47 -6.04
CA VAL A 91 2.67 -9.16 -4.75
C VAL A 91 3.93 -9.98 -4.51
N GLY A 92 4.45 -9.90 -3.29
CA GLY A 92 5.63 -10.64 -2.85
C GLY A 92 5.41 -12.15 -2.91
N ARG A 93 6.40 -12.90 -3.41
CA ARG A 93 6.38 -14.37 -3.47
C ARG A 93 6.25 -15.03 -2.10
N GLY A 94 6.71 -14.38 -1.04
CA GLY A 94 6.71 -14.88 0.33
C GLY A 94 5.36 -14.77 1.06
N ASN A 95 4.36 -14.09 0.49
CA ASN A 95 3.05 -13.97 1.11
C ASN A 95 2.27 -15.30 1.03
N ASP A 96 1.58 -15.64 2.11
CA ASP A 96 0.68 -16.79 2.14
C ASP A 96 -0.57 -16.56 1.27
N ALA A 97 -1.45 -17.57 1.17
CA ALA A 97 -2.63 -17.51 0.30
C ALA A 97 -3.63 -16.41 0.73
N GLU A 98 -3.82 -16.25 2.04
CA GLU A 98 -4.74 -15.26 2.60
C GLU A 98 -4.20 -13.84 2.39
N GLU A 99 -2.93 -13.62 2.73
CA GLU A 99 -2.23 -12.35 2.51
C GLU A 99 -2.24 -11.96 1.03
N ARG A 100 -2.02 -12.93 0.13
CA ARG A 100 -2.02 -12.67 -1.32
C ARG A 100 -3.40 -12.24 -1.81
N LEU A 101 -4.47 -12.92 -1.40
CA LEU A 101 -5.83 -12.52 -1.78
C LEU A 101 -6.10 -11.09 -1.32
N PHE A 102 -5.77 -10.77 -0.05
CA PHE A 102 -5.97 -9.44 0.49
C PHE A 102 -5.19 -8.39 -0.29
N LEU A 103 -3.90 -8.61 -0.53
CA LEU A 103 -3.04 -7.68 -1.27
C LEU A 103 -3.55 -7.44 -2.68
N VAL A 104 -3.95 -8.47 -3.43
CA VAL A 104 -4.48 -8.27 -4.80
C VAL A 104 -5.76 -7.43 -4.75
N ALA A 105 -6.70 -7.75 -3.86
CA ALA A 105 -7.97 -7.03 -3.75
C ALA A 105 -7.76 -5.58 -3.31
N HIS A 106 -7.02 -5.38 -2.22
CA HIS A 106 -6.77 -4.08 -1.62
C HIS A 106 -5.97 -3.15 -2.54
N LEU A 107 -4.91 -3.66 -3.19
CA LEU A 107 -4.12 -2.87 -4.14
C LEU A 107 -4.87 -2.58 -5.43
N PHE A 108 -5.84 -3.41 -5.82
CA PHE A 108 -6.78 -3.07 -6.89
C PHE A 108 -7.69 -1.90 -6.47
N GLY A 109 -8.22 -1.90 -5.25
CA GLY A 109 -8.98 -0.76 -4.71
C GLY A 109 -8.19 0.56 -4.79
N HIS A 110 -6.91 0.55 -4.41
CA HIS A 110 -6.04 1.71 -4.59
C HIS A 110 -5.75 2.04 -6.06
N THR A 111 -5.65 1.04 -6.93
CA THR A 111 -5.49 1.25 -8.37
C THR A 111 -6.67 2.05 -8.94
N VAL A 112 -7.90 1.72 -8.54
CA VAL A 112 -9.10 2.51 -8.88
C VAL A 112 -8.96 3.95 -8.37
N GLN A 113 -8.67 4.13 -7.08
CA GLN A 113 -8.51 5.46 -6.47
C GLN A 113 -7.44 6.31 -7.16
N TRP A 114 -6.31 5.73 -7.54
CA TRP A 114 -5.19 6.47 -8.12
C TRP A 114 -5.50 6.99 -9.53
N ASN A 115 -6.31 6.24 -10.29
CA ASN A 115 -6.72 6.62 -11.64
C ASN A 115 -7.98 7.49 -11.69
N THR A 116 -8.69 7.63 -10.58
CA THR A 116 -9.99 8.35 -10.53
C THR A 116 -9.93 9.61 -9.66
N CYS A 117 -9.01 9.67 -8.69
CA CYS A 117 -8.93 10.76 -7.73
C CYS A 117 -7.48 11.19 -7.45
N ASP A 118 -7.12 12.38 -7.95
CA ASP A 118 -5.84 13.04 -7.71
C ASP A 118 -5.48 13.19 -6.23
N ARG A 119 -6.48 13.46 -5.38
CA ARG A 119 -6.29 13.60 -3.93
C ARG A 119 -5.95 12.26 -3.30
N SER A 120 -6.71 11.21 -3.61
CA SER A 120 -6.47 9.85 -3.09
C SER A 120 -5.10 9.35 -3.55
N ARG A 121 -4.74 9.59 -4.81
CA ARG A 121 -3.39 9.32 -5.31
C ARG A 121 -2.33 9.99 -4.46
N ARG A 122 -2.38 11.32 -4.28
CA ARG A 122 -1.40 12.07 -3.46
C ARG A 122 -1.33 11.55 -2.02
N LEU A 123 -2.46 11.14 -1.45
CA LEU A 123 -2.52 10.61 -0.09
C LEU A 123 -1.80 9.26 0.01
N GLY A 124 -2.12 8.30 -0.87
CA GLY A 124 -1.41 7.01 -0.96
C GLY A 124 0.05 7.12 -1.36
N MET A 125 0.48 8.32 -1.79
CA MET A 125 1.88 8.62 -2.07
C MET A 125 2.70 9.09 -0.86
N THR A 126 2.06 9.27 0.29
CA THR A 126 2.63 9.86 1.48
C THR A 126 2.72 8.83 2.60
N MET A 127 3.86 8.77 3.31
CA MET A 127 3.99 8.04 4.57
C MET A 127 4.12 9.06 5.71
N PRO A 128 3.02 9.44 6.37
CA PRO A 128 3.08 10.46 7.39
C PRO A 128 3.71 9.92 8.67
N VAL A 129 4.51 10.77 9.32
CA VAL A 129 5.09 10.53 10.65
C VAL A 129 4.36 11.45 11.63
N ASN A 130 3.72 10.89 12.66
CA ASN A 130 2.90 11.62 13.62
C ASN A 130 1.82 12.52 12.97
N PRO A 131 0.93 11.94 12.14
CA PRO A 131 -0.15 12.70 11.49
C PRO A 131 -1.07 13.38 12.49
N SER A 132 -1.64 14.53 12.10
CA SER A 132 -2.74 15.16 12.83
C SER A 132 -3.98 14.25 12.84
N ALA A 133 -4.91 14.50 13.76
CA ALA A 133 -6.19 13.78 13.82
C ALA A 133 -6.94 13.84 12.47
N ALA A 134 -7.01 15.01 11.85
CA ALA A 134 -7.65 15.17 10.53
C ALA A 134 -6.95 14.37 9.42
N MET A 135 -5.61 14.24 9.47
CA MET A 135 -4.87 13.41 8.52
C MET A 135 -5.12 11.91 8.78
N LEU A 136 -5.21 11.48 10.03
CA LEU A 136 -5.60 10.10 10.37
C LEU A 136 -6.99 9.76 9.88
N ASP A 137 -7.95 10.68 10.01
CA ASP A 137 -9.31 10.46 9.52
C ASP A 137 -9.35 10.38 7.99
N ALA A 138 -8.54 11.20 7.32
CA ALA A 138 -8.39 11.16 5.86
C ALA A 138 -7.76 9.85 5.38
N LEU A 139 -6.70 9.36 6.04
CA LEU A 139 -6.08 8.07 5.75
C LEU A 139 -7.06 6.92 5.99
N ALA A 140 -7.78 6.95 7.10
CA ALA A 140 -8.78 5.92 7.40
C ALA A 140 -9.93 5.90 6.38
N ALA A 141 -10.36 7.08 5.89
CA ALA A 141 -11.33 7.15 4.82
C ALA A 141 -10.78 6.61 3.49
N TYR A 142 -9.51 6.89 3.19
CA TYR A 142 -8.82 6.38 2.01
C TYR A 142 -8.71 4.85 2.01
N GLU A 143 -8.31 4.24 3.13
CA GLU A 143 -8.24 2.78 3.25
C GLU A 143 -9.62 2.14 3.15
N ARG A 144 -10.63 2.70 3.84
CA ARG A 144 -12.00 2.18 3.76
C ARG A 144 -12.54 2.21 2.35
N GLU A 145 -12.36 3.31 1.62
CA GLU A 145 -12.82 3.42 0.23
C GLU A 145 -12.12 2.41 -0.69
N ALA A 146 -10.82 2.17 -0.51
CA ALA A 146 -10.11 1.12 -1.24
C ALA A 146 -10.77 -0.25 -1.00
N CYS A 147 -11.06 -0.60 0.26
CA CYS A 147 -11.72 -1.85 0.61
C CYS A 147 -13.13 -1.98 0.03
N ARG A 148 -13.87 -0.87 -0.17
CA ARG A 148 -15.18 -0.91 -0.84
C ARG A 148 -15.06 -1.27 -2.32
N TYR A 149 -14.04 -0.76 -3.01
CA TYR A 149 -13.74 -1.20 -4.38
C TYR A 149 -13.24 -2.65 -4.43
N SER A 150 -12.43 -3.07 -3.44
CA SER A 150 -12.00 -4.46 -3.29
C SER A 150 -13.18 -5.42 -3.18
N GLN A 151 -14.17 -5.06 -2.36
CA GLN A 151 -15.40 -5.82 -2.17
C GLN A 151 -16.16 -5.97 -3.49
N THR A 152 -16.33 -4.89 -4.25
CA THR A 152 -16.95 -4.93 -5.58
C THR A 152 -16.16 -5.82 -6.55
N ALA A 153 -14.84 -5.70 -6.58
CA ALA A 153 -14.01 -6.51 -7.47
C ALA A 153 -14.09 -8.02 -7.17
N LEU A 154 -14.12 -8.39 -5.88
CA LEU A 154 -14.35 -9.77 -5.46
C LEU A 154 -15.70 -10.28 -5.94
N HIS A 155 -16.77 -9.51 -5.70
CA HIS A 155 -18.12 -9.86 -6.14
C HIS A 155 -18.23 -10.03 -7.66
N GLU A 156 -17.66 -9.11 -8.44
CA GLU A 156 -17.63 -9.19 -9.91
C GLU A 156 -16.82 -10.38 -10.42
N SER A 157 -15.81 -10.83 -9.66
CA SER A 157 -15.05 -12.04 -9.97
C SER A 157 -15.75 -13.35 -9.57
N GLY A 158 -16.95 -13.26 -9.00
CA GLY A 158 -17.73 -14.40 -8.50
C GLY A 158 -17.35 -14.85 -7.07
N VAL A 159 -16.50 -14.10 -6.38
CA VAL A 159 -16.04 -14.41 -5.02
C VAL A 159 -16.90 -13.65 -4.01
N THR A 160 -17.90 -14.31 -3.44
CA THR A 160 -18.85 -13.71 -2.47
C THR A 160 -18.79 -14.34 -1.07
N ALA A 161 -18.12 -15.49 -0.92
CA ALA A 161 -18.00 -16.17 0.37
C ALA A 161 -17.04 -15.48 1.36
N PHE A 162 -16.33 -14.44 0.91
CA PHE A 162 -15.23 -13.80 1.63
C PHE A 162 -15.62 -12.45 2.25
N ASP A 163 -16.89 -12.04 2.21
CA ASP A 163 -17.36 -10.72 2.65
C ASP A 163 -16.97 -10.40 4.09
N GLN A 164 -17.29 -11.30 5.02
CA GLN A 164 -16.93 -11.11 6.42
C GLN A 164 -15.41 -11.18 6.63
N TRP A 165 -14.69 -12.01 5.83
CA TRP A 165 -13.24 -12.10 5.95
C TRP A 165 -12.58 -10.80 5.52
N LEU A 166 -13.04 -10.20 4.42
CA LEU A 166 -12.52 -8.92 3.96
C LEU A 166 -12.78 -7.82 4.98
N ALA A 167 -13.96 -7.80 5.61
CA ALA A 167 -14.30 -6.84 6.65
C ALA A 167 -13.33 -6.94 7.85
N ASP A 168 -13.10 -8.14 8.35
CA ASP A 168 -12.22 -8.36 9.51
C ASP A 168 -10.75 -8.03 9.17
N TYR A 169 -10.27 -8.48 8.00
CA TYR A 169 -8.91 -8.22 7.55
C TYR A 169 -8.67 -6.72 7.32
N SER A 170 -9.61 -6.02 6.67
CA SER A 170 -9.52 -4.58 6.41
C SER A 170 -9.50 -3.76 7.70
N ALA A 171 -10.28 -4.15 8.71
CA ALA A 171 -10.25 -3.48 10.00
C ALA A 171 -8.92 -3.73 10.74
N CYS A 172 -8.40 -4.96 10.67
CA CYS A 172 -7.10 -5.33 11.22
C CYS A 172 -5.98 -4.49 10.58
N ASP A 173 -5.98 -4.38 9.25
CA ASP A 173 -5.02 -3.58 8.50
C ASP A 173 -5.09 -2.08 8.87
N LEU A 174 -6.30 -1.51 8.90
CA LEU A 174 -6.47 -0.12 9.31
C LEU A 174 -5.99 0.13 10.75
N ALA A 175 -6.25 -0.79 11.68
CA ALA A 175 -5.78 -0.70 13.05
C ALA A 175 -4.24 -0.80 13.15
N PHE A 176 -3.63 -1.70 12.37
CA PHE A 176 -2.18 -1.82 12.25
C PHE A 176 -1.55 -0.54 11.70
N LEU A 177 -2.06 -0.01 10.59
CA LEU A 177 -1.57 1.24 9.96
C LEU A 177 -1.70 2.42 10.92
N ARG A 178 -2.84 2.55 11.61
CA ARG A 178 -3.05 3.60 12.61
C ARG A 178 -2.02 3.52 13.73
N HIS A 179 -1.73 2.32 14.25
CA HIS A 179 -0.69 2.14 15.26
C HIS A 179 0.69 2.55 14.74
N LEU A 180 1.03 2.11 13.53
CA LEU A 180 2.31 2.43 12.90
C LEU A 180 2.47 3.94 12.70
N TYR A 181 1.45 4.64 12.19
CA TYR A 181 1.52 6.08 11.97
C TYR A 181 1.66 6.89 13.26
N LEU A 182 0.99 6.45 14.33
CA LEU A 182 1.01 7.13 15.64
C LEU A 182 2.28 6.87 16.43
N THR A 183 2.90 5.70 16.27
CA THR A 183 4.00 5.27 17.15
C THR A 183 5.34 5.10 16.44
N GLY A 184 5.32 5.00 15.10
CA GLY A 184 6.47 4.61 14.29
C GLY A 184 6.91 3.16 14.47
N LYS A 185 6.16 2.34 15.23
CA LYS A 185 6.54 0.97 15.59
C LYS A 185 5.66 -0.05 14.89
N ARG A 186 6.29 -1.14 14.45
CA ARG A 186 5.58 -2.34 13.99
C ARG A 186 5.28 -3.25 15.17
N ARG A 187 4.11 -3.87 15.15
CA ARG A 187 3.72 -4.98 16.01
C ARG A 187 3.27 -6.13 15.14
N ASP A 188 3.10 -7.30 15.74
CA ASP A 188 2.48 -8.42 15.05
C ASP A 188 1.11 -8.01 14.49
N PHE A 189 0.86 -8.33 13.21
CA PHE A 189 -0.34 -7.92 12.50
C PHE A 189 -1.59 -8.52 13.15
N ARG A 190 -1.54 -9.81 13.48
CA ARG A 190 -2.68 -10.52 14.08
C ARG A 190 -3.03 -10.04 15.49
N ALA A 191 -2.15 -9.30 16.16
CA ALA A 191 -2.47 -8.66 17.43
C ALA A 191 -3.53 -7.54 17.31
N PHE A 192 -3.86 -7.10 16.08
CA PHE A 192 -4.93 -6.14 15.79
C PHE A 192 -6.21 -6.81 15.28
N TRP A 193 -6.22 -8.14 15.14
CA TRP A 193 -7.35 -8.87 14.58
C TRP A 193 -8.55 -8.84 15.53
N SER A 194 -9.74 -8.64 14.96
CA SER A 194 -11.01 -8.77 15.66
C SER A 194 -12.06 -9.28 14.68
N ASP A 195 -12.70 -10.39 15.02
CA ASP A 195 -13.76 -10.97 14.22
C ASP A 195 -15.06 -10.14 14.28
N GLY A 196 -15.93 -10.34 13.29
CA GLY A 196 -17.30 -9.83 13.29
C GLY A 196 -17.38 -8.32 13.06
N GLN A 197 -16.44 -7.76 12.30
CA GLN A 197 -16.48 -6.35 11.92
C GLN A 197 -17.71 -6.06 11.04
N PRO A 198 -18.22 -4.83 11.05
CA PRO A 198 -19.28 -4.43 10.13
C PRO A 198 -18.90 -4.75 8.68
N LEU A 199 -19.83 -5.37 7.95
CA LEU A 199 -19.62 -5.70 6.54
C LEU A 199 -19.29 -4.45 5.73
N ILE A 200 -18.36 -4.60 4.79
CA ILE A 200 -17.99 -3.53 3.87
C ILE A 200 -19.13 -3.34 2.88
N GLU A 201 -19.67 -2.13 2.82
CA GLU A 201 -20.62 -1.75 1.78
C GLU A 201 -19.89 -1.58 0.44
N PRO A 202 -20.16 -2.40 -0.59
CA PRO A 202 -19.49 -2.30 -1.87
C PRO A 202 -19.66 -0.91 -2.50
N LEU A 203 -18.67 -0.48 -3.30
CA LEU A 203 -18.75 0.76 -4.06
C LEU A 203 -18.52 0.46 -5.54
N ALA A 204 -19.48 0.86 -6.38
CA ALA A 204 -19.37 0.69 -7.81
C ALA A 204 -18.06 1.28 -8.34
N ILE A 205 -17.32 0.49 -9.11
CA ILE A 205 -16.03 0.90 -9.67
C ILE A 205 -16.33 1.87 -10.82
N PRO A 206 -15.93 3.16 -10.72
CA PRO A 206 -16.16 4.11 -11.80
C PRO A 206 -15.33 3.73 -13.03
N PRO A 207 -15.71 4.14 -14.25
CA PRO A 207 -14.84 3.96 -15.40
C PRO A 207 -13.53 4.73 -15.22
N PHE A 208 -12.40 4.11 -15.58
CA PHE A 208 -11.08 4.73 -15.52
C PHE A 208 -10.18 4.26 -16.66
N SER A 209 -9.15 5.04 -16.96
CA SER A 209 -8.05 4.65 -17.84
C SER A 209 -6.81 4.37 -17.00
N LEU A 210 -6.06 3.33 -17.38
CA LEU A 210 -4.85 2.97 -16.66
C LEU A 210 -3.74 3.98 -16.92
N HIS A 211 -3.21 4.54 -15.84
CA HIS A 211 -2.03 5.39 -15.88
C HIS A 211 -0.97 4.85 -14.93
N ARG A 212 0.26 4.84 -15.43
CA ARG A 212 1.43 4.55 -14.61
C ARG A 212 1.85 5.82 -13.88
N TRP A 213 1.53 5.91 -12.61
CA TRP A 213 1.80 7.07 -11.76
C TRP A 213 3.17 7.03 -11.08
N ARG A 214 3.80 5.85 -10.99
CA ARG A 214 5.08 5.66 -10.29
C ARG A 214 6.08 4.82 -11.08
N ARG A 215 7.35 4.99 -10.73
CA ARG A 215 8.44 4.07 -11.12
C ARG A 215 8.68 3.09 -9.98
N ARG A 216 8.85 1.79 -10.32
CA ARG A 216 8.99 0.64 -9.39
C ARG A 216 10.14 0.68 -8.37
N THR A 217 10.98 1.72 -8.38
CA THR A 217 12.08 1.88 -7.41
C THR A 217 11.61 2.41 -6.04
N GLN A 218 10.29 2.50 -5.80
CA GLN A 218 9.69 3.08 -4.59
C GLN A 218 8.48 2.25 -4.13
N ALA A 219 8.72 1.11 -3.47
CA ALA A 219 7.65 0.29 -2.88
C ALA A 219 7.04 0.98 -1.64
N ILE A 220 5.72 0.83 -1.44
CA ILE A 220 4.98 1.52 -0.36
C ILE A 220 4.17 0.57 0.54
N VAL A 221 3.82 -0.63 0.08
CA VAL A 221 2.83 -1.47 0.78
C VAL A 221 3.53 -2.35 1.82
N LEU A 222 3.14 -2.18 3.09
CA LEU A 222 3.80 -2.76 4.27
C LEU A 222 3.27 -4.13 4.69
#